data_AF-A0AAD2I103-F1
#
_entry.id   AF-A0AAD2I103-F1
#
_cell.length_a   1.000
_cell.length_b   1.000
_cell.length_c   1.000
_cell.angle_alpha   90.00
_cell.angle_beta   90.00
_cell.angle_gamma   90.00
#
_symmetry.space_group_name_H-M   'P 1'
#
loop_
_entity.id
_entity.type
_entity.pdbx_description
1 polymer ?
#
loop_
_entity_poly.entity_id
_entity_poly.type
_entity_poly.pdbx_seq_one_letter_code
_entity_poly.pdbx_strand_id
1 'polypeptide(L)'
;MGRVLCGALPRGTVFQTIWKQLGLQVSLPGLIFCLWPLLRSCVTVAPVPVGKRCLAVTDQSLGVPGTVSNTALRSRKLGKLLMPRFPSTLPPMTVLDCILDGNWRENGILHILDVIKWKGQDIGDCETPFRFWWRDTRLQELPSSSPPSIRHNAEASGGLEQSPSTAYRFPYPTTFAGIPYHADTSMSSLATAIVPLARCNRAISVQIPVLESEEEGMSVDVPKSLQLTATQSAQVASDGLLLYVSEASFEPGTNPLSSWVPLRNYDADQHGQDTGTQPEVSTAPVDGPLDVFARLIQRRIAGMSSVAMDVENAI
;
A
#
# COMPACT_ATOMS: atom_id res chain seq x y z
N MET A 1 -18.88 4.13 -24.01
CA MET A 1 -19.28 3.19 -22.94
C MET A 1 -18.31 2.01 -22.93
N GLY A 2 -17.17 2.10 -22.23
CA GLY A 2 -16.22 0.99 -22.10
C GLY A 2 -16.27 0.46 -20.66
N ARG A 3 -16.82 -0.75 -20.46
CA ARG A 3 -16.76 -1.44 -19.18
C ARG A 3 -15.36 -2.05 -19.04
N VAL A 4 -14.53 -1.48 -18.18
CA VAL A 4 -13.29 -2.12 -17.74
C VAL A 4 -13.69 -3.29 -16.82
N LEU A 5 -13.61 -4.50 -17.35
CA LEU A 5 -13.78 -5.75 -16.62
C LEU A 5 -12.63 -5.87 -15.60
N CYS A 6 -12.91 -5.52 -14.34
CA CYS A 6 -12.03 -5.86 -13.22
C CYS A 6 -12.25 -7.34 -12.89
N GLY A 7 -11.29 -8.18 -13.25
CA GLY A 7 -11.23 -9.57 -12.84
C GLY A 7 -11.18 -9.67 -11.31
N ALA A 8 -12.17 -10.34 -10.73
CA ALA A 8 -12.19 -10.70 -9.32
C ALA A 8 -11.23 -11.88 -9.10
N LEU A 9 -10.54 -11.88 -7.96
CA LEU A 9 -9.89 -13.08 -7.43
C LEU A 9 -10.33 -13.36 -5.99
N PRO A 10 -10.48 -14.65 -5.65
CA PRO A 10 -10.87 -15.09 -4.32
C PRO A 10 -9.75 -14.84 -3.30
N ARG A 11 -10.17 -14.61 -2.06
CA ARG A 11 -9.27 -14.57 -0.90
C ARG A 11 -8.91 -16.01 -0.56
N GLY A 12 -7.64 -16.27 -0.25
CA GLY A 12 -7.10 -17.59 0.05
C GLY A 12 -6.42 -18.21 -1.17
N THR A 13 -5.23 -18.76 -0.99
CA THR A 13 -4.45 -19.52 -1.99
C THR A 13 -3.59 -18.74 -3.02
N VAL A 14 -3.16 -17.50 -2.77
CA VAL A 14 -2.33 -16.77 -3.76
C VAL A 14 -0.88 -17.30 -3.83
N PHE A 15 -0.33 -17.83 -2.73
CA PHE A 15 1.05 -18.36 -2.75
C PHE A 15 1.16 -19.73 -3.44
N GLN A 16 0.09 -20.53 -3.47
CA GLN A 16 0.09 -21.86 -4.09
C GLN A 16 -0.54 -21.91 -5.49
N THR A 17 -1.50 -21.04 -5.81
CA THR A 17 -2.28 -21.19 -7.06
C THR A 17 -1.61 -20.59 -8.29
N ILE A 18 -0.84 -19.50 -8.15
CA ILE A 18 -0.17 -18.88 -9.31
C ILE A 18 0.98 -19.76 -9.82
N TRP A 19 1.63 -20.57 -8.95
CA TRP A 19 2.73 -21.46 -9.36
C TRP A 19 2.26 -22.89 -9.69
N LYS A 20 1.07 -23.31 -9.27
CA LYS A 20 0.41 -24.53 -9.79
C LYS A 20 0.05 -24.40 -11.28
N GLN A 21 -0.22 -23.20 -11.78
CA GLN A 21 -0.52 -22.95 -13.21
C GLN A 21 0.69 -23.06 -14.13
N LEU A 22 1.93 -23.03 -13.60
CA LEU A 22 3.16 -23.26 -14.35
C LEU A 22 3.61 -24.74 -14.36
N GLY A 23 2.80 -25.68 -13.84
CA GLY A 23 3.10 -27.12 -13.89
C GLY A 23 4.30 -27.56 -13.04
N LEU A 24 4.90 -26.67 -12.25
CA LEU A 24 6.05 -26.96 -11.40
C LEU A 24 5.59 -27.33 -10.00
N GLN A 25 5.43 -28.63 -9.75
CA GLN A 25 5.23 -29.22 -8.43
C GLN A 25 6.54 -29.16 -7.63
N VAL A 26 7.03 -27.96 -7.33
CA VAL A 26 8.31 -27.74 -6.65
C VAL A 26 8.04 -27.31 -5.21
N SER A 27 8.65 -28.00 -4.25
CA SER A 27 8.58 -27.66 -2.83
C SER A 27 9.11 -26.24 -2.57
N LEU A 28 8.64 -25.53 -1.53
CA LEU A 28 9.13 -24.19 -1.14
C LEU A 28 10.67 -24.05 -1.18
N PRO A 29 11.48 -25.06 -0.80
CA PRO A 29 12.94 -25.05 -0.97
C PRO A 29 13.42 -24.95 -2.43
N GLY A 30 12.74 -25.61 -3.38
CA GLY A 30 13.10 -25.58 -4.79
C GLY A 30 12.62 -24.32 -5.51
N LEU A 31 11.54 -23.67 -5.03
CA LEU A 31 11.05 -22.40 -5.59
C LEU A 31 12.13 -21.30 -5.51
N ILE A 32 12.81 -21.20 -4.37
CA ILE A 32 13.90 -20.23 -4.15
C ILE A 32 15.15 -20.54 -4.94
N PHE A 33 15.43 -21.82 -5.23
CA PHE A 33 16.56 -22.20 -6.07
C PHE A 33 16.35 -21.77 -7.53
N CYS A 34 15.11 -21.83 -8.04
CA CYS A 34 14.74 -21.34 -9.38
C CYS A 34 14.53 -19.81 -9.45
N LEU A 35 14.10 -19.17 -8.35
CA LEU A 35 13.81 -17.73 -8.30
C LEU A 35 15.04 -16.84 -8.05
N TRP A 36 16.19 -17.40 -7.67
CA TRP A 36 17.38 -16.61 -7.30
C TRP A 36 17.93 -15.71 -8.43
N PRO A 37 18.07 -16.20 -9.70
CA PRO A 37 18.46 -15.32 -10.80
C PRO A 37 17.43 -14.22 -11.06
N LEU A 38 16.15 -14.50 -10.80
CA LEU A 38 15.04 -13.56 -11.01
C LEU A 38 15.01 -12.47 -9.94
N LEU A 39 15.39 -12.75 -8.69
CA LEU A 39 15.40 -11.75 -7.61
C LEU A 39 16.37 -10.58 -7.88
N ARG A 40 17.48 -10.81 -8.60
CA ARG A 40 18.42 -9.74 -9.02
C ARG A 40 17.80 -8.77 -10.02
N SER A 41 16.79 -9.22 -10.75
CA SER A 41 16.02 -8.42 -11.70
C SER A 41 14.67 -8.04 -11.12
N CYS A 42 14.57 -7.92 -9.78
CA CYS A 42 13.36 -7.48 -9.10
C CYS A 42 13.56 -6.15 -8.39
N VAL A 43 12.44 -5.46 -8.16
CA VAL A 43 12.30 -4.35 -7.23
C VAL A 43 11.44 -4.82 -6.06
N THR A 44 11.83 -4.48 -4.83
CA THR A 44 11.03 -4.78 -3.63
C THR A 44 10.29 -3.55 -3.16
N VAL A 45 9.01 -3.68 -2.84
CA VAL A 45 8.17 -2.65 -2.23
C VAL A 45 7.92 -3.02 -0.78
N ALA A 46 8.38 -2.19 0.16
CA ALA A 46 8.27 -2.42 1.59
C ALA A 46 8.46 -1.11 2.39
N PRO A 47 7.84 -0.95 3.58
CA PRO A 47 6.75 -1.77 4.10
C PRO A 47 5.45 -1.52 3.32
N VAL A 48 4.74 -2.59 2.95
CA VAL A 48 3.40 -2.48 2.33
C VAL A 48 2.38 -2.26 3.45
N PRO A 49 1.57 -1.19 3.40
CA PRO A 49 0.66 -0.83 4.48
C PRO A 49 -0.58 -1.72 4.54
N VAL A 50 -1.11 -1.93 5.76
CA VAL A 50 -2.40 -2.59 5.96
C VAL A 50 -3.52 -1.72 5.39
N GLY A 51 -4.37 -2.30 4.53
CA GLY A 51 -5.49 -1.55 3.96
C GLY A 51 -6.28 -2.28 2.89
N LYS A 52 -7.11 -1.53 2.16
CA LYS A 52 -7.93 -2.05 1.06
C LYS A 52 -7.35 -1.63 -0.28
N ARG A 53 -6.89 -2.60 -1.08
CA ARG A 53 -6.41 -2.36 -2.44
C ARG A 53 -7.52 -1.85 -3.37
N CYS A 54 -7.25 -0.75 -4.08
CA CYS A 54 -8.20 -0.06 -4.94
C CYS A 54 -7.52 0.66 -6.11
N LEU A 55 -8.30 0.96 -7.15
CA LEU A 55 -7.90 1.90 -8.18
C LEU A 55 -8.42 3.30 -7.82
N ALA A 56 -7.53 4.29 -7.82
CA ALA A 56 -7.94 5.68 -7.81
C ALA A 56 -8.09 6.16 -9.26
N VAL A 57 -9.27 6.65 -9.62
CA VAL A 57 -9.58 7.14 -10.96
C VAL A 57 -10.10 8.56 -10.83
N THR A 58 -9.42 9.52 -11.44
CA THR A 58 -9.90 10.90 -11.53
C THR A 58 -10.73 11.11 -12.78
N ASP A 59 -11.84 11.82 -12.65
CA ASP A 59 -12.72 12.16 -13.76
C ASP A 59 -12.01 13.07 -14.79
N GLN A 60 -12.54 13.10 -16.02
CA GLN A 60 -12.08 14.03 -17.05
C GLN A 60 -12.52 15.44 -16.68
N SER A 61 -11.59 16.40 -16.60
CA SER A 61 -11.93 17.80 -16.35
C SER A 61 -12.72 18.37 -17.53
N LEU A 62 -13.84 19.04 -17.27
CA LEU A 62 -14.68 19.72 -18.28
C LEU A 62 -14.04 20.99 -18.86
N GLY A 63 -12.72 21.17 -18.76
CA GLY A 63 -11.99 22.31 -19.33
C GLY A 63 -12.19 23.64 -18.58
N VAL A 64 -12.81 23.64 -17.40
CA VAL A 64 -12.95 24.84 -16.56
C VAL A 64 -11.68 25.03 -15.73
N PRO A 65 -10.94 26.14 -15.90
CA PRO A 65 -9.76 26.44 -15.09
C PRO A 65 -10.15 26.59 -13.60
N GLY A 66 -9.40 25.96 -12.71
CA GLY A 66 -9.60 26.06 -11.25
C GLY A 66 -10.50 25.00 -10.62
N THR A 67 -11.14 24.13 -11.41
CA THR A 67 -11.95 23.03 -10.85
C THR A 67 -11.07 21.83 -10.49
N VAL A 68 -11.10 21.44 -9.21
CA VAL A 68 -10.40 20.26 -8.69
C VAL A 68 -11.05 18.98 -9.26
N SER A 69 -10.23 18.01 -9.65
CA SER A 69 -10.74 16.77 -10.24
C SER A 69 -11.37 15.87 -9.17
N ASN A 70 -12.56 15.35 -9.46
CA ASN A 70 -13.20 14.35 -8.60
C ASN A 70 -12.51 13.00 -8.76
N THR A 71 -12.25 12.34 -7.63
CA THR A 71 -11.58 11.05 -7.55
C THR A 71 -12.53 9.98 -7.05
N ALA A 72 -12.54 8.84 -7.73
CA ALA A 72 -13.28 7.65 -7.37
C ALA A 72 -12.31 6.53 -6.96
N LEU A 73 -12.48 5.98 -5.75
CA LEU A 73 -11.75 4.79 -5.31
C LEU A 73 -12.58 3.54 -5.59
N ARG A 74 -12.11 2.68 -6.50
CA ARG A 74 -12.79 1.44 -6.89
C ARG A 74 -12.06 0.23 -6.34
N SER A 75 -12.77 -0.64 -5.63
CA SER A 75 -12.22 -1.91 -5.15
C SER A 75 -11.68 -2.74 -6.32
N ARG A 76 -10.45 -3.26 -6.22
CA ARG A 76 -9.91 -4.20 -7.21
C ARG A 76 -10.67 -5.52 -7.25
N LYS A 77 -11.22 -5.96 -6.11
CA LYS A 77 -11.94 -7.24 -6.00
C LYS A 77 -13.37 -7.16 -6.53
N LEU A 78 -14.10 -6.10 -6.18
CA LEU A 78 -15.54 -5.99 -6.46
C LEU A 78 -15.89 -4.96 -7.53
N GLY A 79 -14.95 -4.11 -7.96
CA GLY A 79 -15.22 -2.97 -8.85
C GLY A 79 -16.09 -1.85 -8.25
N LYS A 80 -16.62 -2.07 -7.04
CA LYS A 80 -17.49 -1.15 -6.29
C LYS A 80 -16.70 0.05 -5.77
N LEU A 81 -17.37 1.19 -5.67
CA LEU A 81 -16.83 2.36 -5.00
C LEU A 81 -16.61 2.03 -3.51
N LEU A 82 -15.42 2.35 -2.99
CA LEU A 82 -15.10 2.19 -1.57
C LEU A 82 -15.68 3.32 -0.73
N MET A 83 -15.93 4.47 -1.35
CA MET A 83 -16.50 5.66 -0.72
C MET A 83 -17.10 6.59 -1.78
N PRO A 84 -17.87 7.63 -1.38
CA PRO A 84 -18.31 8.68 -2.29
C PRO A 84 -17.12 9.34 -3.01
N ARG A 85 -17.37 9.88 -4.21
CA ARG A 85 -16.35 10.65 -4.92
C ARG A 85 -15.95 11.87 -4.09
N PHE A 86 -14.68 12.24 -4.14
CA PHE A 86 -14.16 13.38 -3.41
C PHE A 86 -13.20 14.20 -4.28
N PRO A 87 -13.07 15.51 -4.03
CA PRO A 87 -12.10 16.34 -4.73
C PRO A 87 -10.69 15.94 -4.31
N SER A 88 -9.77 15.81 -5.27
CA SER A 88 -8.35 15.59 -4.97
C SER A 88 -7.42 16.44 -5.83
N THR A 89 -6.19 16.65 -5.34
CA THR A 89 -5.13 17.35 -6.08
C THR A 89 -4.55 16.53 -7.23
N LEU A 90 -5.01 15.29 -7.43
CA LEU A 90 -4.59 14.47 -8.55
C LEU A 90 -5.08 15.10 -9.87
N PRO A 91 -4.23 15.12 -10.90
CA PRO A 91 -4.64 15.64 -12.20
C PRO A 91 -5.79 14.84 -12.81
N PRO A 92 -6.62 15.44 -13.67
CA PRO A 92 -7.68 14.73 -14.37
C PRO A 92 -7.12 13.60 -15.24
N MET A 93 -7.96 12.61 -15.56
CA MET A 93 -7.56 11.46 -16.39
C MET A 93 -6.35 10.68 -15.84
N THR A 94 -6.19 10.62 -14.52
CA THR A 94 -5.18 9.82 -13.81
C THR A 94 -5.80 8.53 -13.28
N VAL A 95 -5.05 7.43 -13.38
CA VAL A 95 -5.39 6.10 -12.84
C VAL A 95 -4.19 5.57 -12.05
N LEU A 96 -4.40 5.31 -10.76
CA LEU A 96 -3.37 4.81 -9.84
C LEU A 96 -3.81 3.48 -9.22
N ASP A 97 -2.87 2.58 -8.97
CA ASP A 97 -3.07 1.41 -8.10
C ASP A 97 -2.70 1.83 -6.67
N CYS A 98 -3.63 1.67 -5.74
CA CYS A 98 -3.52 2.22 -4.40
C CYS A 98 -3.91 1.20 -3.33
N ILE A 99 -3.53 1.51 -2.10
CA ILE A 99 -4.02 0.88 -0.88
C ILE A 99 -4.63 1.98 -0.02
N LEU A 100 -5.95 1.93 0.17
CA LEU A 100 -6.64 2.80 1.14
C LEU A 100 -6.29 2.32 2.54
N ASP A 101 -5.65 3.19 3.33
CA ASP A 101 -5.17 2.86 4.68
C ASP A 101 -6.29 2.32 5.57
N GLY A 102 -5.98 1.35 6.43
CA GLY A 102 -6.95 0.78 7.38
C GLY A 102 -7.62 1.84 8.26
N ASN A 103 -6.86 2.88 8.63
CA ASN A 103 -7.26 3.97 9.51
C ASN A 103 -7.40 5.30 8.74
N TRP A 104 -7.77 5.26 7.45
CA TRP A 104 -7.88 6.45 6.61
C TRP A 104 -8.81 7.54 7.18
N ARG A 105 -9.78 7.19 8.03
CA ARG A 105 -10.65 8.18 8.70
C ARG A 105 -9.93 8.97 9.78
N GLU A 106 -8.84 8.46 10.32
CA GLU A 106 -8.05 9.07 11.40
C GLU A 106 -6.79 9.74 10.84
N ASN A 107 -6.17 9.16 9.81
CA ASN A 107 -4.93 9.68 9.23
C ASN A 107 -5.09 10.33 7.85
N GLY A 108 -6.18 10.09 7.11
CA GLY A 108 -6.41 10.68 5.80
C GLY A 108 -5.47 10.17 4.69
N ILE A 109 -4.86 8.99 4.84
CA ILE A 109 -3.82 8.51 3.93
C ILE A 109 -4.38 7.58 2.84
N LEU A 110 -3.99 7.86 1.59
CA LEU A 110 -4.09 6.92 0.46
C LEU A 110 -2.68 6.58 -0.01
N HIS A 111 -2.31 5.30 0.12
CA HIS A 111 -1.00 4.82 -0.28
C HIS A 111 -1.00 4.50 -1.78
N ILE A 112 -0.08 5.11 -2.53
CA ILE A 112 0.05 4.90 -3.96
C ILE A 112 1.07 3.78 -4.19
N LEU A 113 0.57 2.63 -4.64
CA LEU A 113 1.38 1.46 -4.95
C LEU A 113 2.00 1.62 -6.33
N ASP A 114 1.21 2.02 -7.33
CA ASP A 114 1.63 2.07 -8.72
C ASP A 114 0.92 3.16 -9.53
N VAL A 115 1.49 3.52 -10.68
CA VAL A 115 0.92 4.48 -11.64
C VAL A 115 0.62 3.76 -12.95
N ILE A 116 -0.64 3.81 -13.38
CA ILE A 116 -1.10 3.18 -14.62
C ILE A 116 -1.26 4.26 -15.70
N LYS A 117 -1.89 5.37 -15.34
CA LYS A 117 -2.11 6.51 -16.23
C LYS A 117 -1.97 7.81 -15.46
N TRP A 118 -1.36 8.83 -16.06
CA TRP A 118 -1.19 10.16 -15.46
C TRP A 118 -1.53 11.24 -16.47
N LYS A 119 -2.49 12.13 -16.16
CA LYS A 119 -2.93 13.19 -17.09
C LYS A 119 -3.32 12.66 -18.49
N GLY A 120 -3.94 11.49 -18.56
CA GLY A 120 -4.31 10.84 -19.83
C GLY A 120 -3.20 10.02 -20.49
N GLN A 121 -1.94 10.17 -20.09
CA GLN A 121 -0.81 9.43 -20.62
C GLN A 121 -0.68 8.06 -19.96
N ASP A 122 -0.63 7.00 -20.76
CA ASP A 122 -0.37 5.64 -20.30
C ASP A 122 1.09 5.51 -19.85
N ILE A 123 1.27 5.15 -18.57
CA ILE A 123 2.57 4.92 -17.93
C ILE A 123 2.75 3.43 -17.60
N GLY A 124 1.64 2.68 -17.57
CA GLY A 124 1.62 1.25 -17.26
C GLY A 124 2.50 0.39 -18.18
N ASP A 125 2.76 0.82 -19.42
CA ASP A 125 3.59 0.06 -20.37
C ASP A 125 5.09 0.15 -20.06
N CYS A 126 5.51 1.03 -19.15
CA CYS A 126 6.89 1.17 -18.74
C CYS A 126 7.31 0.13 -17.70
N GLU A 127 8.62 -0.09 -17.59
CA GLU A 127 9.24 -0.95 -16.59
C GLU A 127 8.95 -0.48 -15.15
N THR A 128 8.91 -1.43 -14.21
CA THR A 128 8.56 -1.18 -12.81
C THR A 128 9.41 -0.08 -12.14
N PRO A 129 10.76 -0.07 -12.24
CA PRO A 129 11.57 0.97 -11.59
C PRO A 129 11.22 2.38 -12.10
N PHE A 130 10.97 2.52 -13.41
CA PHE A 130 10.58 3.79 -14.01
C PHE A 130 9.22 4.23 -13.49
N ARG A 131 8.23 3.32 -13.43
CA ARG A 131 6.89 3.64 -12.89
C ARG A 131 6.96 4.12 -11.44
N PHE A 132 7.77 3.49 -10.60
CA PHE A 132 7.92 3.91 -9.20
C PHE A 132 8.64 5.25 -9.05
N TRP A 133 9.73 5.46 -9.81
CA TRP A 133 10.40 6.75 -9.85
C TRP A 133 9.46 7.87 -10.34
N TRP A 134 8.72 7.62 -11.43
CA TRP A 134 7.77 8.55 -12.01
C TRP A 134 6.66 8.90 -11.03
N ARG A 135 6.07 7.88 -10.39
CA ARG A 135 5.06 8.03 -9.33
C ARG A 135 5.56 8.97 -8.24
N ASP A 136 6.73 8.71 -7.67
CA ASP A 136 7.22 9.50 -6.53
C ASP A 136 7.55 10.94 -6.93
N THR A 137 8.15 11.13 -8.11
CA THR A 137 8.42 12.47 -8.67
C THR A 137 7.12 13.26 -8.86
N ARG A 138 6.09 12.63 -9.46
CA ARG A 138 4.82 13.32 -9.73
C ARG A 138 4.00 13.59 -8.48
N LEU A 139 4.10 12.75 -7.46
CA LEU A 139 3.44 13.00 -6.17
C LEU A 139 4.06 14.18 -5.41
N GLN A 140 5.38 14.36 -5.49
CA GLN A 140 6.08 15.49 -4.86
C GLN A 140 5.74 16.84 -5.50
N GLU A 141 5.38 16.85 -6.79
CA GLU A 141 4.98 18.06 -7.52
C GLU A 141 3.52 18.49 -7.23
N LEU A 142 2.73 17.67 -6.52
CA LEU A 142 1.34 18.01 -6.24
C LEU A 142 1.25 19.18 -5.25
N PRO A 143 0.29 20.09 -5.43
CA PRO A 143 0.04 21.13 -4.45
C PRO A 143 -0.41 20.51 -3.13
N SER A 144 0.02 21.11 -2.02
CA SER A 144 -0.49 20.74 -0.70
C SER A 144 -1.99 21.00 -0.64
N SER A 145 -2.77 19.97 -0.34
CA SER A 145 -4.21 20.13 -0.10
C SER A 145 -4.42 20.60 1.34
N SER A 146 -5.19 21.66 1.54
CA SER A 146 -5.68 22.00 2.88
C SER A 146 -6.67 20.92 3.31
N PRO A 147 -6.57 20.37 4.53
CA PRO A 147 -7.53 19.40 5.01
C PRO A 147 -8.94 20.03 5.05
N PRO A 148 -10.00 19.26 4.68
CA PRO A 148 -11.36 19.77 4.69
C PRO A 148 -11.77 20.26 6.08
N SER A 149 -12.58 21.32 6.13
CA SER A 149 -13.02 21.91 7.38
C SER A 149 -13.97 20.98 8.15
N ILE A 150 -13.99 21.12 9.48
CA ILE A 150 -14.79 20.29 10.40
C ILE A 150 -16.28 20.28 10.02
N ARG A 151 -16.78 21.38 9.41
CA ARG A 151 -18.18 21.51 8.97
C ARG A 151 -18.59 20.49 7.90
N HIS A 152 -17.65 19.99 7.08
CA HIS A 152 -17.93 18.94 6.11
C HIS A 152 -18.32 17.60 6.76
N ASN A 153 -17.94 17.35 8.01
CA ASN A 153 -18.28 16.11 8.70
C ASN A 153 -19.74 16.09 9.19
N ALA A 154 -20.29 17.25 9.55
CA ALA A 154 -21.65 17.37 10.09
C ALA A 154 -22.74 17.07 9.05
N GLU A 155 -22.52 17.40 7.78
CA GLU A 155 -23.48 17.12 6.70
C GLU A 155 -23.45 15.66 6.22
N ALA A 156 -22.31 14.98 6.36
CA ALA A 156 -22.16 13.57 5.97
C ALA A 156 -22.66 12.57 7.03
N SER A 157 -22.80 13.02 8.27
CA SER A 157 -23.36 12.24 9.38
C SER A 157 -24.78 12.74 9.65
N GLY A 158 -25.75 12.22 8.88
CA GLY A 158 -27.17 12.50 9.07
C GLY A 158 -27.53 12.43 10.55
N GLY A 159 -28.07 13.55 11.06
CA GLY A 159 -28.17 13.87 12.48
C GLY A 159 -28.64 12.72 13.35
N LEU A 160 -27.67 12.10 14.03
CA LEU A 160 -27.88 11.27 15.21
C LEU A 160 -26.73 11.60 16.15
N GLU A 161 -27.10 12.14 17.31
CA GLU A 161 -26.25 12.55 18.41
C GLU A 161 -25.19 11.48 18.71
N GLN A 162 -23.95 11.72 18.28
CA GLN A 162 -22.79 10.96 18.71
C GLN A 162 -22.03 11.84 19.71
N SER A 163 -21.75 11.25 20.87
CA SER A 163 -20.81 11.72 21.90
C SER A 163 -19.62 12.48 21.30
N PRO A 164 -19.14 13.57 21.93
CA PRO A 164 -18.10 14.41 21.35
C PRO A 164 -16.77 13.64 21.33
N SER A 165 -16.47 12.95 20.24
CA SER A 165 -15.11 12.54 19.96
C SER A 165 -14.32 13.81 19.62
N THR A 166 -13.40 14.22 20.50
CA THR A 166 -12.55 15.41 20.35
C THR A 166 -11.53 15.29 19.20
N ALA A 167 -11.42 14.13 18.57
CA ALA A 167 -10.46 13.88 17.49
C ALA A 167 -11.07 14.15 16.11
N TYR A 168 -10.37 14.95 15.30
CA TYR A 168 -10.73 15.22 13.91
C TYR A 168 -10.78 13.91 13.09
N ARG A 169 -11.79 13.79 12.23
CA ARG A 169 -11.92 12.67 11.27
C ARG A 169 -11.89 13.17 9.85
N PHE A 170 -11.13 12.50 9.01
CA PHE A 170 -11.07 12.78 7.58
C PHE A 170 -12.35 12.30 6.88
N PRO A 171 -13.05 13.17 6.13
CA PRO A 171 -14.17 12.76 5.28
C PRO A 171 -13.69 11.95 4.07
N TYR A 172 -12.47 12.20 3.62
CA TYR A 172 -11.78 11.48 2.54
C TYR A 172 -10.25 11.60 2.66
N PRO A 173 -9.47 10.73 2.00
CA PRO A 173 -8.02 10.82 2.01
C PRO A 173 -7.52 12.11 1.35
N THR A 174 -6.63 12.82 2.04
CA THR A 174 -6.02 14.07 1.59
C THR A 174 -4.51 13.94 1.39
N THR A 175 -3.90 12.89 1.95
CA THR A 175 -2.47 12.61 1.86
C THR A 175 -2.22 11.45 0.90
N PHE A 176 -1.61 11.73 -0.25
CA PHE A 176 -1.20 10.72 -1.22
C PHE A 176 0.27 10.37 -0.99
N ALA A 177 0.54 9.16 -0.49
CA ALA A 177 1.89 8.74 -0.14
C ALA A 177 2.36 7.57 -0.99
N GLY A 178 3.46 7.73 -1.72
CA GLY A 178 4.12 6.60 -2.40
C GLY A 178 4.57 5.54 -1.40
N ILE A 179 4.36 4.26 -1.73
CA ILE A 179 4.90 3.14 -0.94
C ILE A 179 6.40 2.98 -1.30
N PRO A 180 7.32 2.94 -0.31
CA PRO A 180 8.74 2.91 -0.61
C PRO A 180 9.12 1.66 -1.40
N TYR A 181 10.11 1.81 -2.27
CA TYR A 181 10.65 0.72 -3.06
C TYR A 181 12.19 0.68 -2.98
N HIS A 182 12.74 -0.50 -3.21
CA HIS A 182 14.15 -0.82 -3.10
C HIS A 182 14.61 -1.51 -4.37
N ALA A 183 15.50 -0.86 -5.11
CA ALA A 183 16.12 -1.41 -6.31
C ALA A 183 17.25 -2.40 -5.99
N ASP A 184 17.95 -2.22 -4.86
CA ASP A 184 18.94 -3.19 -4.39
C ASP A 184 18.25 -4.35 -3.67
N THR A 185 18.06 -5.43 -4.41
CA THR A 185 17.53 -6.72 -3.91
C THR A 185 18.63 -7.76 -3.71
N SER A 186 19.87 -7.33 -3.48
CA SER A 186 20.93 -8.24 -3.06
C SER A 186 20.54 -8.99 -1.79
N MET A 187 21.10 -10.20 -1.60
CA MET A 187 20.84 -11.00 -0.41
C MET A 187 21.04 -10.21 0.88
N SER A 188 22.16 -9.49 0.94
CA SER A 188 22.54 -8.70 2.11
C SER A 188 21.51 -7.61 2.36
N SER A 189 21.14 -6.84 1.33
CA SER A 189 20.10 -5.80 1.42
C SER A 189 18.76 -6.37 1.87
N LEU A 190 18.33 -7.50 1.29
CA LEU A 190 17.10 -8.18 1.67
C LEU A 190 17.13 -8.59 3.15
N ALA A 191 18.22 -9.20 3.60
CA ALA A 191 18.37 -9.71 4.96
C ALA A 191 18.48 -8.61 6.02
N THR A 192 19.28 -7.58 5.77
CA THR A 192 19.68 -6.60 6.79
C THR A 192 18.85 -5.31 6.75
N ALA A 193 18.28 -4.96 5.60
CA ALA A 193 17.51 -3.71 5.44
C ALA A 193 16.05 -3.98 5.14
N ILE A 194 15.73 -4.67 4.03
CA ILE A 194 14.36 -4.71 3.50
C ILE A 194 13.43 -5.56 4.36
N VAL A 195 13.84 -6.77 4.76
CA VAL A 195 13.00 -7.65 5.58
C VAL A 195 12.74 -7.03 6.97
N PRO A 196 13.73 -6.46 7.68
CA PRO A 196 13.46 -5.69 8.89
C PRO A 196 12.50 -4.51 8.65
N LEU A 197 12.71 -3.72 7.59
CA LEU A 197 11.81 -2.61 7.23
C LEU A 197 10.37 -3.08 6.97
N ALA A 198 10.20 -4.23 6.30
CA ALA A 198 8.89 -4.83 6.04
C ALA A 198 8.15 -5.25 7.32
N ARG A 199 8.83 -5.36 8.47
CA ARG A 199 8.21 -5.61 9.79
C ARG A 199 7.88 -4.33 10.56
N CYS A 200 8.48 -3.21 10.20
CA CYS A 200 8.38 -1.97 10.95
C CYS A 200 7.15 -1.15 10.54
N ASN A 201 6.61 -0.39 11.50
CA ASN A 201 5.62 0.64 11.20
C ASN A 201 6.29 1.82 10.50
N ARG A 202 5.56 2.45 9.58
CA ARG A 202 6.01 3.65 8.87
C ARG A 202 5.33 4.89 9.45
N ALA A 203 6.11 5.90 9.78
CA ALA A 203 5.58 7.22 10.17
C ALA A 203 5.34 8.07 8.92
N ILE A 204 4.16 8.68 8.79
CA ILE A 204 3.80 9.61 7.70
C ILE A 204 3.21 10.88 8.30
N SER A 205 3.72 12.04 7.86
CA SER A 205 3.20 13.34 8.28
C SER A 205 1.92 13.68 7.54
N VAL A 206 0.87 14.04 8.29
CA VAL A 206 -0.45 14.42 7.76
C VAL A 206 -0.86 15.78 8.31
N GLN A 207 -1.63 16.54 7.54
CA GLN A 207 -2.14 17.85 7.95
C GLN A 207 -3.55 17.71 8.52
N ILE A 208 -3.78 18.24 9.71
CA ILE A 208 -5.09 18.28 10.36
C ILE A 208 -5.47 19.73 10.71
N PRO A 209 -6.76 20.11 10.65
CA PRO A 209 -7.21 21.41 11.13
C PRO A 209 -6.97 21.55 12.64
N VAL A 210 -6.51 22.71 13.10
CA VAL A 210 -6.45 23.02 14.53
C VAL A 210 -7.87 23.28 15.04
N LEU A 211 -8.25 22.58 16.12
CA LEU A 211 -9.47 22.86 16.88
C LEU A 211 -9.13 23.98 17.85
N GLU A 212 -9.59 25.20 17.60
CA GLU A 212 -9.54 26.26 18.61
C GLU A 212 -10.49 25.86 19.74
N SER A 213 -9.94 25.67 20.95
CA SER A 213 -10.74 25.67 22.17
C SER A 213 -11.31 27.07 22.32
N GLU A 214 -12.64 27.20 22.41
CA GLU A 214 -13.32 28.46 22.67
C GLU A 214 -12.90 29.01 24.05
N GLU A 215 -11.77 29.72 24.12
CA GLU A 215 -11.54 30.69 25.18
C GLU A 215 -12.11 32.03 24.70
N GLU A 216 -13.18 32.48 25.37
CA GLU A 216 -13.88 33.73 25.11
C GLU A 216 -12.88 34.91 25.06
N GLY A 217 -12.60 35.40 23.85
CA GLY A 217 -11.68 36.52 23.64
C GLY A 217 -12.01 37.29 22.38
N MET A 218 -12.66 38.44 22.58
CA MET A 218 -13.04 39.50 21.64
C MET A 218 -12.66 39.40 20.13
N SER A 219 -13.72 39.48 19.33
CA SER A 219 -13.79 39.71 17.87
C SER A 219 -12.79 40.74 17.31
N VAL A 220 -12.11 40.34 16.23
CA VAL A 220 -11.64 41.24 15.16
C VAL A 220 -11.94 40.56 13.82
N ASP A 221 -12.59 41.28 12.90
CA ASP A 221 -12.86 40.85 11.53
C ASP A 221 -11.55 40.61 10.76
N VAL A 222 -11.11 39.35 10.71
CA VAL A 222 -10.01 38.89 9.85
C VAL A 222 -10.60 38.37 8.53
N PRO A 223 -10.04 38.73 7.36
CA PRO A 223 -10.52 38.19 6.08
C PRO A 223 -10.43 36.66 6.08
N LYS A 224 -11.42 35.99 5.49
CA LYS A 224 -11.42 34.53 5.23
C LYS A 224 -10.02 34.03 4.80
N SER A 225 -9.62 32.88 5.34
CA SER A 225 -8.74 31.86 4.74
C SER A 225 -7.25 31.75 5.14
N LEU A 226 -6.93 31.83 6.45
CA LEU A 226 -5.80 31.06 6.99
C LEU A 226 -6.33 30.08 8.03
N GLN A 227 -6.84 28.94 7.56
CA GLN A 227 -7.23 27.86 8.45
C GLN A 227 -5.94 27.29 9.05
N LEU A 228 -5.70 27.48 10.35
CA LEU A 228 -4.52 26.93 11.00
C LEU A 228 -4.51 25.41 10.87
N THR A 229 -3.42 24.85 10.37
CA THR A 229 -3.20 23.41 10.25
C THR A 229 -2.05 22.97 11.13
N ALA A 230 -2.22 21.85 11.83
CA ALA A 230 -1.16 21.17 12.55
C ALA A 230 -0.65 19.97 11.74
N THR A 231 0.65 19.70 11.84
CA THR A 231 1.24 18.47 11.31
C THR A 231 1.17 17.39 12.37
N GLN A 232 0.50 16.28 12.07
CA GLN A 232 0.43 15.09 12.91
C GLN A 232 1.23 13.95 12.29
N SER A 233 1.93 13.16 13.12
CA SER A 233 2.61 11.94 12.67
C SER A 233 1.66 10.74 12.79
N ALA A 234 1.26 10.16 11.67
CA ALA A 234 0.46 8.95 11.61
C ALA A 234 1.35 7.71 11.54
N GLN A 235 1.07 6.72 12.41
CA GLN A 235 1.75 5.43 12.39
C GLN A 235 0.99 4.45 11.49
N VAL A 236 1.67 3.93 10.48
CA VAL A 236 1.12 3.03 9.47
C VAL A 236 1.67 1.64 9.70
N ALA A 237 0.77 0.68 9.99
CA ALA A 237 1.15 -0.71 10.20
C ALA A 237 1.55 -1.38 8.88
N SER A 238 2.60 -2.20 8.92
CA SER A 238 3.02 -3.02 7.79
C SER A 238 2.21 -4.33 7.72
N ASP A 239 1.86 -4.72 6.50
CA ASP A 239 1.19 -5.97 6.16
C ASP A 239 2.16 -6.99 5.52
N GLY A 240 3.35 -6.53 5.08
CA GLY A 240 4.36 -7.37 4.43
C GLY A 240 5.16 -6.63 3.35
N LEU A 241 5.63 -7.38 2.35
CA LEU A 241 6.37 -6.85 1.20
C LEU A 241 5.89 -7.43 -0.14
N LEU A 242 6.05 -6.66 -1.21
CA LEU A 242 5.81 -7.08 -2.59
C LEU A 242 7.13 -7.12 -3.35
N LEU A 243 7.29 -8.16 -4.18
CA LEU A 243 8.39 -8.30 -5.13
C LEU A 243 7.82 -8.09 -6.52
N TYR A 244 8.43 -7.22 -7.32
CA TYR A 244 8.08 -6.98 -8.71
C TYR A 244 9.27 -7.33 -9.59
N VAL A 245 9.04 -7.95 -10.75
CA VAL A 245 10.06 -8.05 -11.79
C VAL A 245 10.30 -6.64 -12.37
N SER A 246 11.56 -6.24 -12.49
CA SER A 246 11.96 -4.90 -12.91
C SER A 246 11.45 -4.59 -14.32
N GLU A 247 11.60 -5.51 -15.26
CA GLU A 247 11.19 -5.34 -16.67
C GLU A 247 9.66 -5.44 -16.88
N ALA A 248 8.88 -5.70 -15.84
CA ALA A 248 7.44 -5.89 -15.98
C ALA A 248 6.70 -4.59 -16.27
N SER A 249 5.86 -4.61 -17.30
CA SER A 249 4.77 -3.66 -17.48
C SER A 249 3.62 -3.97 -16.52
N PHE A 250 2.73 -2.99 -16.33
CA PHE A 250 1.51 -3.17 -15.56
C PHE A 250 0.49 -3.97 -16.36
N GLU A 251 0.13 -5.15 -15.86
CA GLU A 251 -0.94 -5.97 -16.42
C GLU A 251 -2.10 -6.11 -15.43
N PRO A 252 -3.35 -5.84 -15.85
CA PRO A 252 -4.51 -6.09 -15.01
C PRO A 252 -4.71 -7.59 -14.77
N GLY A 253 -4.68 -8.01 -13.49
CA GLY A 253 -5.02 -9.38 -13.10
C GLY A 253 -4.01 -9.98 -12.13
N THR A 254 -4.02 -11.31 -11.99
CA THR A 254 -2.89 -12.04 -11.39
C THR A 254 -1.79 -12.18 -12.41
N ASN A 255 -0.63 -11.64 -12.06
CA ASN A 255 0.55 -11.72 -12.89
C ASN A 255 1.67 -12.41 -12.09
N PRO A 256 2.32 -13.47 -12.62
CA PRO A 256 3.50 -14.08 -12.00
C PRO A 256 4.70 -13.13 -11.87
N LEU A 257 4.69 -12.00 -12.58
CA LEU A 257 5.73 -10.94 -12.51
C LEU A 257 5.65 -10.12 -11.21
N SER A 258 4.75 -10.46 -10.29
CA SER A 258 4.73 -9.91 -8.93
C SER A 258 4.46 -11.01 -7.90
N SER A 259 5.07 -10.91 -6.73
CA SER A 259 4.89 -11.85 -5.63
C SER A 259 4.64 -11.13 -4.31
N TRP A 260 3.71 -11.66 -3.53
CA TRP A 260 3.31 -11.12 -2.23
C TRP A 260 3.85 -12.00 -1.10
N VAL A 261 4.55 -11.37 -0.15
CA VAL A 261 5.06 -12.02 1.06
C VAL A 261 4.44 -11.32 2.28
N PRO A 262 3.34 -11.86 2.83
CA PRO A 262 2.69 -11.26 3.98
C PRO A 262 3.47 -11.47 5.28
N LEU A 263 3.27 -10.56 6.22
CA LEU A 263 3.82 -10.66 7.57
C LEU A 263 3.24 -11.85 8.33
N ARG A 264 1.95 -12.17 8.13
CA ARG A 264 1.20 -13.22 8.85
C ARG A 264 0.42 -14.12 7.90
N ASN A 265 0.04 -15.31 8.39
CA ASN A 265 -0.86 -16.21 7.67
C ASN A 265 -2.32 -15.75 7.82
N TYR A 266 -3.00 -15.44 6.72
CA TYR A 266 -4.43 -15.07 6.76
C TYR A 266 -5.40 -16.26 6.86
N ASP A 267 -4.89 -17.49 6.77
CA ASP A 267 -5.71 -18.71 6.83
C ASP A 267 -6.00 -19.15 8.28
N ALA A 268 -5.16 -18.75 9.25
CA ALA A 268 -5.31 -19.13 10.66
C ALA A 268 -6.43 -18.36 11.40
N ASP A 269 -6.71 -17.12 11.00
CA ASP A 269 -7.70 -16.27 11.66
C ASP A 269 -9.17 -16.60 11.30
N GLN A 270 -9.40 -17.51 10.33
CA GLN A 270 -10.77 -17.85 9.86
C GLN A 270 -11.42 -19.02 10.61
N HIS A 271 -10.69 -19.78 11.42
CA HIS A 271 -11.24 -20.93 12.18
C HIS A 271 -11.52 -20.63 13.66
N GLY A 272 -11.36 -19.38 14.10
CA GLY A 272 -11.48 -19.00 15.51
C GLY A 272 -12.90 -18.74 16.03
N GLN A 273 -13.96 -18.99 15.26
CA GLN A 273 -15.33 -18.65 15.69
C GLN A 273 -16.33 -19.80 15.82
N ASP A 274 -15.98 -21.05 15.49
CA ASP A 274 -16.87 -22.19 15.71
C ASP A 274 -16.06 -23.47 15.99
N THR A 275 -15.78 -23.76 17.26
CA THR A 275 -15.76 -25.11 17.88
C THR A 275 -15.15 -25.00 19.28
N GLY A 276 -15.96 -25.24 20.31
CA GLY A 276 -15.57 -25.22 21.72
C GLY A 276 -14.73 -26.42 22.13
N THR A 277 -13.54 -26.58 21.53
CA THR A 277 -12.55 -27.58 21.94
C THR A 277 -11.28 -26.86 22.34
N GLN A 278 -10.88 -27.00 23.61
CA GLN A 278 -9.65 -26.38 24.14
C GLN A 278 -8.44 -26.73 23.25
N PRO A 279 -7.61 -25.75 22.84
CA PRO A 279 -6.37 -26.05 22.17
C PRO A 279 -5.30 -26.40 23.21
N GLU A 280 -4.71 -27.59 23.06
CA GLU A 280 -3.42 -27.94 23.67
C GLU A 280 -2.38 -26.88 23.29
N VAL A 281 -1.69 -26.37 24.31
CA VAL A 281 -0.68 -25.32 24.20
C VAL A 281 0.57 -25.88 23.53
N SER A 282 0.61 -25.82 22.20
CA SER A 282 1.83 -26.00 21.42
C SER A 282 2.55 -24.65 21.34
N THR A 283 3.60 -24.47 22.16
CA THR A 283 4.38 -23.23 22.37
C THR A 283 5.36 -22.88 21.24
N ALA A 284 5.19 -23.40 20.02
CA ALA A 284 6.04 -23.02 18.91
C ALA A 284 5.41 -21.81 18.18
N PRO A 285 6.11 -20.67 18.03
CA PRO A 285 5.62 -19.60 17.16
C PRO A 285 5.49 -20.17 15.76
N VAL A 286 4.27 -20.21 15.22
CA VAL A 286 4.05 -20.60 13.84
C VAL A 286 4.68 -19.50 12.98
N ASP A 287 5.85 -19.79 12.40
CA ASP A 287 6.57 -18.87 11.51
C ASP A 287 5.61 -18.27 10.47
N GLY A 288 5.55 -16.93 10.39
CA GLY A 288 4.80 -16.25 9.34
C GLY A 288 5.48 -16.43 7.97
N PRO A 289 4.79 -16.18 6.84
CA PRO A 289 5.38 -16.29 5.51
C PRO A 289 6.63 -15.42 5.32
N LEU A 290 6.66 -14.22 5.91
CA LEU A 290 7.85 -13.37 5.92
C LEU A 290 9.01 -13.99 6.72
N ASP A 291 8.74 -14.72 7.80
CA ASP A 291 9.78 -15.39 8.59
C ASP A 291 10.37 -16.58 7.83
N VAL A 292 9.52 -17.33 7.14
CA VAL A 292 9.95 -18.38 6.21
C VAL A 292 10.83 -17.80 5.11
N PHE A 293 10.41 -16.70 4.48
CA PHE A 293 11.17 -15.99 3.46
C PHE A 293 12.53 -15.51 4.01
N ALA A 294 12.54 -14.86 5.17
CA ALA A 294 13.74 -14.37 5.84
C ALA A 294 14.73 -15.51 6.14
N ARG A 295 14.25 -16.63 6.67
CA ARG A 295 15.09 -17.81 6.96
C ARG A 295 15.70 -18.39 5.69
N LEU A 296 14.98 -18.38 4.59
CA LEU A 296 15.48 -18.91 3.31
C LEU A 296 16.56 -18.01 2.71
N ILE A 297 16.42 -16.68 2.82
CA ILE A 297 17.49 -15.73 2.51
C ILE A 297 18.74 -16.03 3.35
N GLN A 298 18.59 -16.13 4.67
CA GLN A 298 19.69 -16.38 5.61
C GLN A 298 20.42 -17.70 5.33
N ARG A 299 19.68 -18.79 5.11
CA ARG A 299 20.25 -20.10 4.74
C ARG A 299 21.08 -20.02 3.47
N ARG A 300 20.64 -19.24 2.49
CA ARG A 300 21.33 -19.10 1.22
C ARG A 300 22.58 -18.22 1.33
N ILE A 301 22.56 -17.17 2.17
CA ILE A 301 23.77 -16.42 2.52
C ILE A 301 24.81 -17.36 3.14
N ALA A 302 24.41 -18.15 4.14
CA ALA A 302 25.31 -19.09 4.82
C ALA A 302 25.87 -20.16 3.87
N GLY A 303 25.04 -20.70 2.97
CA GLY A 303 25.49 -21.67 1.95
C GLY A 303 26.42 -21.08 0.88
N MET A 304 26.35 -19.77 0.61
CA MET A 304 27.33 -19.10 -0.27
C MET A 304 28.69 -18.92 0.42
N SER A 305 28.68 -18.67 1.73
CA SER A 305 29.91 -18.56 2.54
C SER A 305 30.63 -19.90 2.68
N SER A 306 29.92 -21.02 2.78
CA SER A 306 30.57 -22.34 2.87
C SER A 306 31.27 -22.74 1.57
N VAL A 307 30.64 -22.45 0.41
CA VAL A 307 31.24 -22.74 -0.91
C VAL A 307 32.46 -21.86 -1.18
N ALA A 308 32.49 -20.62 -0.68
CA ALA A 308 33.67 -19.76 -0.80
C ALA A 308 34.87 -20.28 0.02
N MET A 309 34.64 -20.82 1.22
CA MET A 309 35.69 -21.41 2.06
C MET A 309 36.26 -22.71 1.48
N ASP A 310 35.44 -23.51 0.78
CA ASP A 310 35.91 -24.74 0.13
C ASP A 310 36.81 -24.46 -1.09
N VAL A 311 36.59 -23.34 -1.79
CA VAL A 311 37.44 -22.93 -2.93
C VAL A 311 38.78 -22.39 -2.45
N GLU A 312 38.82 -21.67 -1.33
CA GLU A 312 40.05 -21.10 -0.77
C GLU A 312 40.94 -22.17 -0.10
N ASN A 313 40.35 -23.29 0.36
CA ASN A 313 41.09 -24.46 0.85
C ASN A 313 41.50 -25.45 -0.25
N ALA A 314 41.07 -25.22 -1.50
CA ALA A 314 41.38 -26.07 -2.65
C ALA A 314 42.45 -25.47 -3.60
N ILE A 315 43.04 -24.34 -3.22
CA ILE A 315 44.17 -23.65 -3.89
C ILE A 315 45.39 -23.74 -2.99
#